data_AF-A0A3M6JUS6-F1
#
_entry.id   AF-A0A3M6JUS6-F1
#
_cell.length_a   1.000
_cell.length_b   1.000
_cell.length_c   1.000
_cell.angle_alpha   90.00
_cell.angle_beta   90.00
_cell.angle_gamma   90.00
#
_symmetry.space_group_name_H-M   'P 1'
#
loop_
_entity.id
_entity.type
_entity.pdbx_description
1 polymer ?
#
loop_
_entity_poly.entity_id
_entity_poly.type
_entity_poly.pdbx_seq_one_letter_code
_entity_poly.pdbx_strand_id
1 'polypeptide(L)'
;MEKLTVLKTIEKIEKLIDENSGDIGRLEHIVDFLKKKKPLYNTDRMYLESKINAEIVFEEKIMKKESESEQIKKLMDSGKGDPGRLEHIQIMLKKKKNLYESDKKYLESNFGIKIIQKQKDEIKIEHVEQDKNKSKGAMPKGWKPVDSEQNLDKISDKIKEEKEEIIEQEKDTKEVDEQKNKLNKLMEERKNNEQKLKEERQILEAKINDERILIQKQTKLTETVNLQRKELAKVKDERAKILQKIDSEKDVIAKELETQRNQLIQAQEEQVKIESEVNAEKIKLAKMAEEQKTRLIEQAKRAEEIKDKKTELEKTKKEYDEIISQVNAEKEEIKQAEKLKKEIKIMEKDLNKSVKERLKVSKIILKEKENIKNKTKKEKIEAKKQEKAKKQIIKEEKKFEILERKRKKIDEKIKTKNQKLKEKQAKIKKEIDKKEKNLKKIEQKKSSKKK
;
A
#
# COMPACT_ATOMS: atom_id res chain seq x y z
N MET A 1 -9.12 -28.24 26.81
CA MET A 1 -8.01 -27.53 26.14
C MET A 1 -6.72 -27.99 26.79
N GLU A 2 -5.59 -27.97 26.08
CA GLU A 2 -4.27 -28.16 26.71
C GLU A 2 -3.99 -26.96 27.66
N LYS A 3 -3.27 -27.17 28.77
CA LYS A 3 -2.83 -26.09 29.66
C LYS A 3 -1.33 -25.90 29.51
N LEU A 4 -0.89 -24.68 29.19
CA LEU A 4 0.52 -24.36 28.96
C LEU A 4 1.10 -23.49 30.07
N THR A 5 2.34 -23.78 30.44
CA THR A 5 3.18 -22.91 31.26
C THR A 5 3.82 -21.82 30.39
N VAL A 6 4.10 -20.66 30.99
CA VAL A 6 4.58 -19.45 30.28
C VAL A 6 5.78 -19.72 29.35
N LEU A 7 6.73 -20.58 29.75
CA LEU A 7 7.87 -20.95 28.92
C LEU A 7 7.45 -21.69 27.63
N LYS A 8 6.58 -22.71 27.75
CA LYS A 8 6.05 -23.44 26.59
C LYS A 8 5.15 -22.56 25.71
N THR A 9 4.50 -21.55 26.29
CA THR A 9 3.75 -20.55 25.53
C THR A 9 4.70 -19.68 24.69
N ILE A 10 5.84 -19.25 25.24
CA ILE A 10 6.87 -18.51 24.46
C ILE A 10 7.42 -19.39 23.33
N GLU A 11 7.80 -20.65 23.60
CA GLU A 11 8.27 -21.60 22.57
C GLU A 11 7.26 -21.81 21.44
N LYS A 12 5.95 -21.85 21.74
CA LYS A 12 4.90 -21.95 20.70
C LYS A 12 4.68 -20.63 19.97
N ILE A 13 4.91 -19.46 20.58
CA ILE A 13 4.80 -18.16 19.88
C ILE A 13 5.99 -17.93 18.96
N GLU A 14 7.21 -18.25 19.40
CA GLU A 14 8.41 -18.10 18.56
C GLU A 14 8.30 -18.95 17.28
N LYS A 15 7.75 -20.17 17.38
CA LYS A 15 7.38 -20.97 16.20
C LYS A 15 6.28 -20.36 15.33
N LEU A 16 5.27 -19.72 15.90
CA LEU A 16 4.24 -19.02 15.12
C LEU A 16 4.79 -17.79 14.38
N ILE A 17 5.89 -17.20 14.86
CA ILE A 17 6.65 -16.14 14.16
C ILE A 17 7.46 -16.76 13.02
N ASP A 18 8.22 -17.84 13.29
CA ASP A 18 8.99 -18.57 12.26
C ASP A 18 8.10 -19.10 11.11
N GLU A 19 6.88 -19.55 11.43
CA GLU A 19 5.86 -20.03 10.49
C GLU A 19 5.06 -18.91 9.81
N ASN A 20 5.32 -17.63 10.12
CA ASN A 20 4.52 -16.46 9.66
C ASN A 20 3.00 -16.59 9.95
N SER A 21 2.63 -17.33 11.00
CA SER A 21 1.25 -17.78 11.26
C SER A 21 0.46 -16.82 12.16
N GLY A 22 0.67 -15.50 12.01
CA GLY A 22 -0.01 -14.50 12.85
C GLY A 22 0.34 -13.04 12.53
N ASP A 23 -0.05 -12.15 13.43
CA ASP A 23 0.38 -10.76 13.49
C ASP A 23 1.72 -10.73 14.24
N ILE A 24 2.82 -10.64 13.49
CA ILE A 24 4.19 -10.79 14.01
C ILE A 24 4.47 -9.75 15.11
N GLY A 25 4.22 -8.47 14.85
CA GLY A 25 4.48 -7.40 15.81
C GLY A 25 3.65 -7.53 17.09
N ARG A 26 2.42 -8.08 16.98
CA ARG A 26 1.60 -8.41 18.15
C ARG A 26 2.14 -9.63 18.92
N LEU A 27 2.60 -10.67 18.23
CA LEU A 27 3.23 -11.83 18.84
C LEU A 27 4.56 -11.48 19.54
N GLU A 28 5.38 -10.62 18.94
CA GLU A 28 6.60 -10.06 19.54
C GLU A 28 6.28 -9.26 20.81
N HIS A 29 5.34 -8.30 20.73
CA HIS A 29 4.87 -7.50 21.88
C HIS A 29 4.39 -8.39 23.04
N ILE A 30 3.68 -9.48 22.73
CA ILE A 30 3.24 -10.47 23.69
C ILE A 30 4.43 -11.22 24.33
N VAL A 31 5.36 -11.74 23.52
CA VAL A 31 6.56 -12.45 24.01
C VAL A 31 7.37 -11.54 24.93
N ASP A 32 7.47 -10.27 24.57
CA ASP A 32 8.16 -9.24 25.35
C ASP A 32 7.45 -8.96 26.70
N PHE A 33 6.11 -8.93 26.74
CA PHE A 33 5.33 -8.86 27.99
C PHE A 33 5.51 -10.10 28.88
N LEU A 34 5.51 -11.31 28.29
CA LEU A 34 5.72 -12.57 29.01
C LEU A 34 7.14 -12.66 29.57
N LYS A 35 8.16 -12.32 28.78
CA LYS A 35 9.57 -12.23 29.22
C LYS A 35 9.76 -11.19 30.33
N LYS A 36 9.02 -10.07 30.28
CA LYS A 36 8.99 -9.03 31.33
C LYS A 36 8.09 -9.37 32.54
N LYS A 37 7.50 -10.58 32.60
CA LYS A 37 6.60 -11.08 33.65
C LYS A 37 5.44 -10.11 33.98
N LYS A 38 4.92 -9.42 32.97
CA LYS A 38 3.74 -8.53 33.09
C LYS A 38 2.46 -9.34 32.85
N PRO A 39 1.32 -8.95 33.47
CA PRO A 39 0.02 -9.49 33.08
C PRO A 39 -0.28 -9.09 31.63
N LEU A 40 -0.84 -10.01 30.87
CA LEU A 40 -1.20 -9.79 29.47
C LEU A 40 -2.60 -9.14 29.37
N TYR A 41 -2.82 -8.29 28.37
CA TYR A 41 -4.15 -7.72 28.12
C TYR A 41 -5.14 -8.80 27.69
N ASN A 42 -6.42 -8.67 28.06
CA ASN A 42 -7.44 -9.68 27.77
C ASN A 42 -7.61 -9.94 26.26
N THR A 43 -7.48 -8.89 25.44
CA THR A 43 -7.47 -8.95 23.97
C THR A 43 -6.34 -9.82 23.42
N ASP A 44 -5.14 -9.71 24.01
CA ASP A 44 -3.95 -10.45 23.62
C ASP A 44 -3.97 -11.88 24.15
N ARG A 45 -4.51 -12.08 25.35
CA ARG A 45 -4.77 -13.41 25.92
C ARG A 45 -5.72 -14.21 25.02
N MET A 46 -6.89 -13.65 24.67
CA MET A 46 -7.84 -14.31 23.76
C MET A 46 -7.24 -14.59 22.37
N TYR A 47 -6.38 -13.69 21.87
CA TYR A 47 -5.67 -13.89 20.61
C TYR A 47 -4.73 -15.10 20.67
N LEU A 48 -3.94 -15.25 21.74
CA LEU A 48 -3.09 -16.43 21.92
C LEU A 48 -3.89 -17.72 22.15
N GLU A 49 -4.89 -17.69 23.03
CA GLU A 49 -5.65 -18.89 23.39
C GLU A 49 -6.41 -19.44 22.16
N SER A 50 -6.85 -18.56 21.25
CA SER A 50 -7.43 -18.96 19.94
C SER A 50 -6.40 -19.36 18.88
N LYS A 51 -5.16 -18.85 18.91
CA LYS A 51 -4.08 -19.24 18.00
C LYS A 51 -3.38 -20.55 18.39
N ILE A 52 -3.26 -20.81 19.68
CA ILE A 52 -2.50 -21.94 20.25
C ILE A 52 -3.46 -23.09 20.67
N ASN A 53 -4.78 -22.85 20.69
CA ASN A 53 -5.84 -23.80 21.10
C ASN A 53 -5.64 -24.37 22.52
N ALA A 54 -5.01 -23.58 23.39
CA ALA A 54 -4.58 -23.96 24.73
C ALA A 54 -4.78 -22.79 25.71
N GLU A 55 -5.10 -23.11 26.96
CA GLU A 55 -5.30 -22.15 28.03
C GLU A 55 -3.96 -21.80 28.70
N ILE A 56 -3.70 -20.50 28.90
CA ILE A 56 -2.43 -20.05 29.48
C ILE A 56 -2.54 -20.01 31.00
N VAL A 57 -1.75 -20.85 31.68
CA VAL A 57 -1.63 -20.84 33.14
C VAL A 57 -0.51 -19.87 33.52
N PHE A 58 -0.90 -18.67 33.92
CA PHE A 58 0.00 -17.73 34.58
C PHE A 58 0.29 -18.21 36.00
N GLU A 59 1.56 -18.29 36.38
CA GLU A 59 1.94 -18.51 37.78
C GLU A 59 1.53 -17.29 38.60
N GLU A 60 0.48 -17.42 39.40
CA GLU A 60 0.10 -16.37 40.35
C GLU A 60 1.26 -16.11 41.31
N LYS A 61 1.64 -14.83 41.46
CA LYS A 61 2.52 -14.44 42.55
C LYS A 61 1.83 -14.81 43.86
N ILE A 62 2.34 -15.84 44.52
CA ILE A 62 1.98 -16.17 45.91
C ILE A 62 2.35 -14.95 46.77
N MET A 63 1.37 -14.06 46.96
CA MET A 63 1.50 -12.95 47.89
C MET A 63 1.54 -13.54 49.28
N LYS A 64 2.76 -13.74 49.81
CA LYS A 64 2.97 -13.95 51.23
C LYS A 64 2.19 -12.86 51.96
N LYS A 65 1.30 -13.25 52.88
CA LYS A 65 0.72 -12.30 53.82
C LYS A 65 1.88 -11.66 54.58
N GLU A 66 2.13 -10.38 54.30
CA GLU A 66 3.17 -9.62 54.98
C GLU A 66 2.87 -9.60 56.47
N SER A 67 3.89 -9.80 57.31
CA SER A 67 3.69 -9.80 58.75
C SER A 67 3.27 -8.42 59.24
N GLU A 68 2.50 -8.38 60.34
CA GLU A 68 2.05 -7.14 60.97
C GLU A 68 3.22 -6.17 61.25
N SER A 69 4.39 -6.72 61.59
CA SER A 69 5.64 -5.97 61.81
C SER A 69 6.21 -5.33 60.54
N GLU A 70 6.11 -5.99 59.38
CA GLU A 70 6.53 -5.45 58.08
C GLU A 70 5.56 -4.37 57.58
N GLN A 71 4.26 -4.55 57.81
CA GLN A 71 3.24 -3.53 57.51
C GLN A 71 3.49 -2.25 58.34
N ILE A 72 3.74 -2.40 59.65
CA ILE A 72 4.09 -1.27 60.53
C ILE A 72 5.41 -0.63 60.10
N LYS A 73 6.41 -1.40 59.66
CA LYS A 73 7.66 -0.83 59.12
C LYS A 73 7.39 0.04 57.89
N LYS A 74 6.55 -0.41 56.95
CA LYS A 74 6.15 0.38 55.77
C LYS A 74 5.40 1.68 56.14
N LEU A 75 4.64 1.70 57.22
CA LEU A 75 3.98 2.93 57.69
C LEU A 75 5.01 3.96 58.18
N MET A 76 6.05 3.53 58.90
CA MET A 76 7.18 4.39 59.28
C MET A 76 7.98 4.83 58.04
N ASP A 77 8.38 3.88 57.19
CA ASP A 77 9.17 4.13 55.98
C ASP A 77 8.44 5.06 54.97
N SER A 78 7.10 5.17 55.04
CA SER A 78 6.27 6.07 54.21
C SER A 78 5.75 7.33 54.92
N GLY A 79 6.16 7.57 56.18
CA GLY A 79 5.78 8.76 56.96
C GLY A 79 4.28 8.83 57.31
N LYS A 80 3.56 7.69 57.31
CA LYS A 80 2.11 7.65 57.53
C LYS A 80 1.77 7.21 58.95
N GLY A 81 1.69 8.18 59.85
CA GLY A 81 1.28 8.01 61.24
C GLY A 81 2.11 8.86 62.19
N ASP A 82 2.01 8.55 63.48
CA ASP A 82 2.87 9.08 64.53
C ASP A 82 4.14 8.21 64.58
N PRO A 83 5.34 8.74 64.26
CA PRO A 83 6.56 7.93 64.19
C PRO A 83 6.93 7.32 65.55
N GLY A 84 6.88 8.09 66.63
CA GLY A 84 7.25 7.60 67.97
C GLY A 84 6.29 6.52 68.46
N ARG A 85 5.01 6.64 68.10
CA ARG A 85 4.01 5.61 68.41
C ARG A 85 4.17 4.34 67.58
N LEU A 86 4.45 4.46 66.28
CA LEU A 86 4.73 3.30 65.43
C LEU A 86 6.04 2.58 65.83
N GLU A 87 7.07 3.33 66.25
CA GLU A 87 8.30 2.77 66.83
C GLU A 87 8.01 2.03 68.14
N HIS A 88 7.26 2.62 69.07
CA HIS A 88 6.85 1.97 70.32
C HIS A 88 6.15 0.62 70.06
N ILE A 89 5.19 0.62 69.12
CA ILE A 89 4.45 -0.57 68.69
C ILE A 89 5.41 -1.61 68.10
N GLN A 90 6.30 -1.23 67.19
CA GLN A 90 7.24 -2.17 66.57
C GLN A 90 8.23 -2.74 67.60
N ILE A 91 8.65 -1.94 68.59
CA ILE A 91 9.50 -2.37 69.71
C ILE A 91 8.75 -3.37 70.60
N MET A 92 7.47 -3.14 70.91
CA MET A 92 6.65 -4.07 71.72
C MET A 92 6.41 -5.39 71.00
N LEU A 93 6.11 -5.36 69.68
CA LEU A 93 5.96 -6.57 68.86
C LEU A 93 7.28 -7.36 68.75
N LYS A 94 8.41 -6.70 68.50
CA LYS A 94 9.75 -7.31 68.53
C LYS A 94 10.06 -7.96 69.89
N LYS A 95 9.63 -7.34 70.99
CA LYS A 95 9.75 -7.85 72.37
C LYS A 95 8.67 -8.89 72.75
N LYS A 96 7.76 -9.25 71.85
CA LYS A 96 6.60 -10.14 72.07
C LYS A 96 5.75 -9.76 73.29
N LYS A 97 5.66 -8.47 73.61
CA LYS A 97 4.84 -7.97 74.72
C LYS A 97 3.41 -7.68 74.25
N ASN A 98 2.46 -7.75 75.19
CA ASN A 98 1.09 -7.32 74.95
C ASN A 98 1.06 -5.83 74.61
N LEU A 99 0.34 -5.49 73.54
CA LEU A 99 0.16 -4.12 73.07
C LEU A 99 -1.00 -3.47 73.84
N TYR A 100 -0.86 -2.21 74.24
CA TYR A 100 -1.94 -1.45 74.88
C TYR A 100 -3.17 -1.35 73.97
N GLU A 101 -4.36 -1.29 74.57
CA GLU A 101 -5.62 -1.20 73.82
C GLU A 101 -5.72 0.09 72.98
N SER A 102 -5.15 1.18 73.49
CA SER A 102 -4.99 2.44 72.76
C SER A 102 -4.21 2.28 71.46
N ASP A 103 -3.14 1.48 71.46
CA ASP A 103 -2.27 1.21 70.31
C ASP A 103 -2.90 0.20 69.33
N LYS A 104 -3.61 -0.82 69.85
CA LYS A 104 -4.45 -1.71 69.04
C LYS A 104 -5.53 -0.93 68.29
N LYS A 105 -6.26 -0.07 69.01
CA LYS A 105 -7.32 0.79 68.43
C LYS A 105 -6.77 1.79 67.42
N TYR A 106 -5.57 2.33 67.65
CA TYR A 106 -4.88 3.22 66.70
C TYR A 106 -4.58 2.53 65.36
N LEU A 107 -4.03 1.31 65.41
CA LEU A 107 -3.76 0.50 64.21
C LEU A 107 -5.03 0.07 63.48
N GLU A 108 -6.05 -0.37 64.22
CA GLU A 108 -7.32 -0.81 63.63
C GLU A 108 -8.10 0.35 63.02
N SER A 109 -8.16 1.52 63.68
CA SER A 109 -8.96 2.67 63.23
C SER A 109 -8.32 3.47 62.09
N ASN A 110 -6.98 3.61 62.10
CA ASN A 110 -6.29 4.46 61.12
C ASN A 110 -5.71 3.67 59.94
N PHE A 111 -5.45 2.36 60.10
CA PHE A 111 -4.75 1.54 59.11
C PHE A 111 -5.42 0.18 58.84
N GLY A 112 -6.50 -0.19 59.54
CA GLY A 112 -7.19 -1.47 59.39
C GLY A 112 -6.41 -2.69 59.90
N ILE A 113 -5.31 -2.50 60.63
CA ILE A 113 -4.44 -3.60 61.09
C ILE A 113 -4.94 -4.12 62.45
N LYS A 114 -5.48 -5.35 62.47
CA LYS A 114 -6.10 -5.96 63.66
C LYS A 114 -5.20 -7.04 64.28
N ILE A 115 -4.41 -6.64 65.28
CA ILE A 115 -3.42 -7.52 65.96
C ILE A 115 -4.09 -8.39 67.03
N ILE A 116 -3.93 -9.72 66.92
CA ILE A 116 -4.50 -10.71 67.84
C ILE A 116 -3.41 -11.28 68.76
N GLN A 117 -3.53 -11.09 70.07
CA GLN A 117 -2.59 -11.58 71.08
C GLN A 117 -3.29 -12.47 72.11
N LYS A 118 -2.69 -13.61 72.47
CA LYS A 118 -3.17 -14.49 73.54
C LYS A 118 -2.44 -14.17 74.85
N GLN A 119 -3.20 -14.04 75.93
CA GLN A 119 -2.66 -13.79 77.27
C GLN A 119 -2.16 -15.09 77.94
N LYS A 120 -1.37 -14.91 79.01
CA LYS A 120 -1.04 -15.89 80.06
C LYS A 120 -1.05 -15.15 81.40
N ASP A 121 -1.39 -15.87 82.46
CA ASP A 121 -1.85 -15.30 83.72
C ASP A 121 -0.74 -14.88 84.69
N GLU A 122 -1.12 -14.09 85.71
CA GLU A 122 -0.23 -13.47 86.69
C GLU A 122 -0.11 -14.29 88.00
N ILE A 123 0.93 -14.04 88.79
CA ILE A 123 1.24 -14.76 90.05
C ILE A 123 1.36 -13.76 91.21
N LYS A 124 0.85 -14.13 92.39
CA LYS A 124 0.87 -13.34 93.64
C LYS A 124 2.06 -13.71 94.55
N ILE A 125 2.35 -12.85 95.53
CA ILE A 125 3.43 -13.02 96.54
C ILE A 125 2.87 -12.67 97.93
N GLU A 126 3.37 -13.33 98.99
CA GLU A 126 2.93 -13.19 100.39
C GLU A 126 4.01 -12.54 101.31
N HIS A 127 3.71 -12.39 102.61
CA HIS A 127 4.56 -11.72 103.62
C HIS A 127 4.50 -12.41 105.00
N VAL A 128 5.54 -12.25 105.84
CA VAL A 128 5.69 -12.94 107.16
C VAL A 128 6.37 -12.03 108.20
N GLU A 129 6.02 -12.19 109.48
CA GLU A 129 6.42 -11.37 110.67
C GLU A 129 7.37 -12.11 111.64
N GLN A 130 7.97 -11.42 112.66
CA GLN A 130 8.20 -11.95 114.04
C GLN A 130 8.79 -10.98 115.12
N ASP A 131 8.59 -11.34 116.41
CA ASP A 131 8.91 -10.63 117.69
C ASP A 131 10.08 -11.22 118.53
N LYS A 132 10.52 -10.56 119.66
CA LYS A 132 10.53 -11.09 121.09
C LYS A 132 11.45 -10.43 122.19
N ASN A 133 10.85 -10.17 123.38
CA ASN A 133 11.27 -10.48 124.80
C ASN A 133 12.28 -9.65 125.70
N LYS A 134 12.43 -10.05 127.00
CA LYS A 134 12.69 -9.23 128.26
C LYS A 134 13.65 -9.86 129.34
N SER A 135 14.08 -9.13 130.40
CA SER A 135 14.85 -9.66 131.61
C SER A 135 14.58 -8.95 133.00
N LYS A 136 15.53 -8.95 133.99
CA LYS A 136 15.46 -8.53 135.44
C LYS A 136 16.87 -8.12 136.02
N GLY A 137 17.11 -7.56 137.23
CA GLY A 137 16.26 -6.93 138.30
C GLY A 137 16.68 -7.15 139.81
N ALA A 138 16.80 -6.06 140.63
CA ALA A 138 16.74 -5.93 142.13
C ALA A 138 17.98 -6.13 143.09
N MET A 139 17.87 -5.66 144.36
CA MET A 139 18.94 -5.33 145.36
C MET A 139 18.47 -5.46 146.86
N PRO A 140 19.34 -5.69 147.89
CA PRO A 140 18.98 -5.79 149.33
C PRO A 140 19.42 -4.60 150.25
N LYS A 141 19.06 -4.61 151.55
CA LYS A 141 19.30 -3.51 152.55
C LYS A 141 19.69 -3.99 153.97
N GLY A 142 20.45 -3.16 154.72
CA GLY A 142 20.19 -2.88 156.15
C GLY A 142 21.36 -2.97 157.15
N TRP A 143 21.63 -1.87 157.88
CA TRP A 143 22.20 -1.83 159.26
C TRP A 143 22.09 -0.42 159.90
N LYS A 144 22.31 -0.31 161.22
CA LYS A 144 22.31 0.95 162.01
C LYS A 144 23.33 0.86 163.19
N PRO A 145 23.81 1.99 163.75
CA PRO A 145 24.95 2.04 164.68
C PRO A 145 24.57 1.94 166.17
N VAL A 146 25.59 1.92 167.04
CA VAL A 146 25.54 2.00 168.50
C VAL A 146 26.68 2.91 169.00
N ASP A 147 26.41 3.75 169.99
CA ASP A 147 27.37 4.67 170.61
C ASP A 147 27.98 4.09 171.92
N SER A 148 29.17 4.54 172.30
CA SER A 148 29.68 4.43 173.67
C SER A 148 30.80 5.45 173.96
N GLU A 149 30.65 6.23 175.02
CA GLU A 149 31.64 7.24 175.47
C GLU A 149 32.62 6.68 176.50
N GLN A 150 33.86 7.20 176.56
CA GLN A 150 34.65 7.22 177.81
C GLN A 150 35.88 8.15 177.79
N ASN A 151 36.16 8.76 178.95
CA ASN A 151 37.45 9.27 179.42
C ASN A 151 38.16 10.37 178.59
N LEU A 152 37.62 11.59 178.70
CA LEU A 152 38.28 12.85 178.32
C LEU A 152 39.62 13.09 179.08
N ASP A 153 40.29 14.20 178.76
CA ASP A 153 41.54 14.73 179.36
C ASP A 153 42.89 14.10 178.94
N LYS A 154 42.92 12.94 178.28
CA LYS A 154 44.06 12.56 177.40
C LYS A 154 43.73 12.60 175.92
N ILE A 155 42.46 12.81 175.58
CA ILE A 155 42.02 12.89 174.19
C ILE A 155 42.14 14.33 173.64
N SER A 156 42.27 15.37 174.48
CA SER A 156 42.23 16.77 174.03
C SER A 156 43.36 17.18 173.08
N ASP A 157 44.59 16.73 173.33
CA ASP A 157 45.74 17.02 172.46
C ASP A 157 45.81 16.06 171.26
N LYS A 158 45.44 14.78 171.44
CA LYS A 158 45.19 13.87 170.30
C LYS A 158 44.08 14.37 169.38
N ILE A 159 43.04 15.01 169.91
CA ILE A 159 41.98 15.66 169.14
C ILE A 159 42.50 16.91 168.41
N LYS A 160 43.63 17.50 168.79
CA LYS A 160 44.28 18.54 167.98
C LYS A 160 45.04 17.89 166.82
N GLU A 161 45.89 16.90 167.11
CA GLU A 161 46.62 16.15 166.08
C GLU A 161 45.66 15.50 165.06
N GLU A 162 44.66 14.76 165.51
CA GLU A 162 43.62 14.14 164.67
C GLU A 162 42.75 15.20 163.96
N LYS A 163 42.51 16.39 164.53
CA LYS A 163 41.83 17.48 163.79
C LYS A 163 42.72 18.13 162.76
N GLU A 164 44.01 18.27 163.00
CA GLU A 164 44.95 18.80 162.02
C GLU A 164 45.15 17.78 160.88
N GLU A 165 45.25 16.48 161.18
CA GLU A 165 45.20 15.40 160.19
C GLU A 165 43.86 15.36 159.42
N ILE A 166 42.71 15.52 160.08
CA ILE A 166 41.40 15.60 159.40
C ILE A 166 41.31 16.86 158.52
N ILE A 167 41.84 18.00 158.97
CA ILE A 167 41.92 19.24 158.19
C ILE A 167 42.88 19.08 157.00
N GLU A 168 43.95 18.29 157.13
CA GLU A 168 44.87 17.93 156.04
C GLU A 168 44.22 16.99 155.04
N GLN A 169 43.58 15.91 155.49
CA GLN A 169 42.77 15.01 154.66
C GLN A 169 41.61 15.75 153.98
N GLU A 170 41.04 16.77 154.63
CA GLU A 170 40.05 17.67 154.04
C GLU A 170 40.64 18.64 152.99
N LYS A 171 41.95 18.94 153.01
CA LYS A 171 42.62 19.65 151.91
C LYS A 171 42.91 18.68 150.77
N ASP A 172 43.48 17.52 151.07
CA ASP A 172 43.83 16.49 150.09
C ASP A 172 42.61 16.01 149.31
N THR A 173 41.48 15.76 149.98
CA THR A 173 40.23 15.38 149.31
C THR A 173 39.66 16.50 148.45
N LYS A 174 39.78 17.77 148.86
CA LYS A 174 39.41 18.92 148.02
C LYS A 174 40.33 19.06 146.81
N GLU A 175 41.63 18.83 146.95
CA GLU A 175 42.55 18.81 145.81
C GLU A 175 42.28 17.63 144.87
N VAL A 176 42.02 16.43 145.40
CA VAL A 176 41.63 15.25 144.61
C VAL A 176 40.32 15.48 143.85
N ASP A 177 39.31 16.08 144.47
CA ASP A 177 38.08 16.44 143.75
C ASP A 177 38.30 17.59 142.75
N GLU A 178 39.21 18.54 143.01
CA GLU A 178 39.65 19.50 141.99
C GLU A 178 40.35 18.81 140.81
N GLN A 179 41.29 17.89 141.05
CA GLN A 179 41.99 17.11 140.02
C GLN A 179 41.02 16.24 139.21
N LYS A 180 40.06 15.60 139.87
CA LYS A 180 38.97 14.82 139.27
C LYS A 180 38.02 15.68 138.44
N ASN A 181 37.71 16.90 138.88
CA ASN A 181 36.96 17.87 138.08
C ASN A 181 37.75 18.39 136.87
N LYS A 182 39.07 18.59 137.00
CA LYS A 182 39.98 18.92 135.87
C LYS A 182 40.04 17.75 134.87
N LEU A 183 40.11 16.50 135.36
CA LEU A 183 40.08 15.29 134.53
C LEU A 183 38.74 15.07 133.81
N ASN A 184 37.61 15.29 134.48
CA ASN A 184 36.28 15.19 133.87
C ASN A 184 36.12 16.18 132.71
N LYS A 185 36.53 17.44 132.88
CA LYS A 185 36.56 18.45 131.80
C LYS A 185 37.41 17.98 130.61
N LEU A 186 38.61 17.46 130.87
CA LEU A 186 39.47 16.89 129.82
C LEU A 186 38.84 15.67 129.10
N MET A 187 38.03 14.86 129.80
CA MET A 187 37.29 13.77 129.16
C MET A 187 36.14 14.28 128.28
N GLU A 188 35.40 15.30 128.72
CA GLU A 188 34.35 15.94 127.92
C GLU A 188 34.92 16.66 126.70
N GLU A 189 36.03 17.39 126.85
CA GLU A 189 36.76 18.02 125.75
C GLU A 189 37.26 16.99 124.73
N ARG A 190 37.87 15.88 125.19
CA ARG A 190 38.28 14.77 124.31
C ARG A 190 37.10 14.17 123.57
N LYS A 191 35.98 13.89 124.26
CA LYS A 191 34.77 13.34 123.65
C LYS A 191 34.17 14.29 122.61
N ASN A 192 34.13 15.59 122.89
CA ASN A 192 33.64 16.62 121.96
C ASN A 192 34.57 16.80 120.75
N ASN A 193 35.88 16.64 120.91
CA ASN A 193 36.83 16.69 119.79
C ASN A 193 36.81 15.39 118.97
N GLU A 194 36.61 14.22 119.58
CA GLU A 194 36.40 12.96 118.87
C GLU A 194 35.08 12.95 118.09
N GLN A 195 34.03 13.58 118.63
CA GLN A 195 32.76 13.84 117.96
C GLN A 195 32.96 14.70 116.69
N LYS A 196 33.63 15.86 116.80
CA LYS A 196 33.98 16.71 115.65
C LYS A 196 34.81 15.97 114.60
N LEU A 197 35.82 15.20 115.02
CA LEU A 197 36.65 14.40 114.11
C LEU A 197 35.85 13.33 113.36
N LYS A 198 34.76 12.81 113.92
CA LYS A 198 33.83 11.90 113.22
C LYS A 198 32.96 12.64 112.22
N GLU A 199 32.44 13.81 112.59
CA GLU A 199 31.63 14.67 111.72
C GLU A 199 32.45 15.19 110.52
N GLU A 200 33.68 15.67 110.75
CA GLU A 200 34.62 16.07 109.69
C GLU A 200 34.97 14.92 108.76
N ARG A 201 35.21 13.71 109.29
CA ARG A 201 35.45 12.51 108.49
C ARG A 201 34.25 12.15 107.62
N GLN A 202 33.02 12.21 108.14
CA GLN A 202 31.80 11.96 107.38
C GLN A 202 31.61 13.00 106.25
N ILE A 203 31.88 14.27 106.52
CA ILE A 203 31.83 15.35 105.51
C ILE A 203 32.87 15.15 104.41
N LEU A 204 34.09 14.72 104.76
CA LEU A 204 35.15 14.41 103.79
C LEU A 204 34.82 13.16 102.97
N GLU A 205 34.32 12.10 103.60
CA GLU A 205 33.95 10.86 102.93
C GLU A 205 32.76 11.03 101.97
N ALA A 206 31.78 11.88 102.33
CA ALA A 206 30.71 12.30 101.42
C ALA A 206 31.28 13.01 100.17
N LYS A 207 32.13 14.04 100.35
CA LYS A 207 32.78 14.77 99.25
C LYS A 207 33.60 13.85 98.34
N ILE A 208 34.40 12.95 98.91
CA ILE A 208 35.19 11.96 98.17
C ILE A 208 34.29 11.04 97.34
N ASN A 209 33.11 10.66 97.85
CA ASN A 209 32.16 9.84 97.10
C ASN A 209 31.45 10.62 95.98
N ASP A 210 31.11 11.89 96.18
CA ASP A 210 30.60 12.77 95.11
C ASP A 210 31.64 13.00 94.00
N GLU A 211 32.90 13.25 94.37
CA GLU A 211 34.02 13.34 93.42
C GLU A 211 34.23 12.03 92.64
N ARG A 212 34.18 10.87 93.30
CA ARG A 212 34.22 9.55 92.63
C ARG A 212 33.08 9.38 91.63
N ILE A 213 31.86 9.82 91.97
CA ILE A 213 30.70 9.79 91.07
C ILE A 213 30.91 10.74 89.87
N LEU A 214 31.49 11.92 90.08
CA LEU A 214 31.82 12.88 89.03
C LEU A 214 32.88 12.32 88.06
N ILE A 215 33.98 11.77 88.61
CA ILE A 215 35.05 11.12 87.85
C ILE A 215 34.47 9.95 87.03
N GLN A 216 33.65 9.08 87.63
CA GLN A 216 33.04 7.96 86.90
C GLN A 216 32.15 8.43 85.73
N LYS A 217 31.45 9.56 85.87
CA LYS A 217 30.69 10.19 84.77
C LYS A 217 31.62 10.72 83.67
N GLN A 218 32.72 11.39 84.04
CA GLN A 218 33.74 11.88 83.09
C GLN A 218 34.46 10.74 82.34
N THR A 219 34.81 9.63 83.01
CA THR A 219 35.43 8.47 82.36
C THR A 219 34.49 7.87 81.30
N LYS A 220 33.21 7.62 81.65
CA LYS A 220 32.19 7.12 80.71
C LYS A 220 31.97 8.05 79.51
N LEU A 221 32.00 9.37 79.73
CA LEU A 221 31.93 10.36 78.64
C LEU A 221 33.19 10.33 77.76
N THR A 222 34.36 10.15 78.35
CA THR A 222 35.65 10.07 77.63
C THR A 222 35.74 8.78 76.79
N GLU A 223 35.22 7.66 77.31
CA GLU A 223 35.09 6.40 76.59
C GLU A 223 34.17 6.53 75.36
N THR A 224 32.98 7.13 75.52
CA THR A 224 32.05 7.32 74.40
C THR A 224 32.60 8.29 73.34
N VAL A 225 33.23 9.40 73.75
CA VAL A 225 33.94 10.30 72.81
C VAL A 225 35.08 9.59 72.08
N ASN A 226 35.81 8.70 72.73
CA ASN A 226 36.88 7.92 72.09
C ASN A 226 36.35 6.84 71.13
N LEU A 227 35.17 6.27 71.39
CA LEU A 227 34.48 5.40 70.43
C LEU A 227 34.01 6.19 69.20
N GLN A 228 33.31 7.31 69.41
CA GLN A 228 32.85 8.21 68.33
C GLN A 228 34.02 8.71 67.46
N ARG A 229 35.18 9.03 68.06
CA ARG A 229 36.40 9.39 67.30
C ARG A 229 36.90 8.26 66.39
N LYS A 230 36.82 6.99 66.81
CA LYS A 230 37.19 5.83 65.99
C LYS A 230 36.19 5.59 64.85
N GLU A 231 34.91 5.84 65.08
CA GLU A 231 33.86 5.74 64.06
C GLU A 231 33.97 6.87 63.02
N LEU A 232 34.18 8.11 63.47
CA LEU A 232 34.43 9.26 62.60
C LEU A 232 35.67 9.11 61.71
N ALA A 233 36.69 8.36 62.15
CA ALA A 233 37.84 8.01 61.31
C ALA A 233 37.40 7.07 60.16
N LYS A 234 36.72 5.96 60.46
CA LYS A 234 36.21 5.02 59.45
C LYS A 234 35.30 5.71 58.43
N VAL A 235 34.37 6.55 58.89
CA VAL A 235 33.45 7.29 58.02
C VAL A 235 34.18 8.28 57.10
N LYS A 236 35.30 8.87 57.55
CA LYS A 236 36.16 9.70 56.69
C LYS A 236 36.86 8.87 55.61
N ASP A 237 37.40 7.70 55.97
CA ASP A 237 38.08 6.80 55.02
C ASP A 237 37.11 6.23 53.98
N GLU A 238 35.88 5.88 54.40
CA GLU A 238 34.80 5.45 53.51
C GLU A 238 34.34 6.59 52.60
N ARG A 239 34.15 7.81 53.12
CA ARG A 239 33.84 9.00 52.31
C ARG A 239 34.93 9.30 51.28
N ALA A 240 36.22 9.13 51.63
CA ALA A 240 37.32 9.32 50.68
C ALA A 240 37.27 8.30 49.54
N LYS A 241 37.03 7.01 49.84
CA LYS A 241 36.86 5.95 48.84
C LYS A 241 35.64 6.18 47.94
N ILE A 242 34.54 6.69 48.50
CA ILE A 242 33.33 7.03 47.74
C ILE A 242 33.59 8.21 46.79
N LEU A 243 34.29 9.25 47.23
CA LEU A 243 34.67 10.38 46.37
C LEU A 243 35.58 9.93 45.22
N GLN A 244 36.62 9.13 45.50
CA GLN A 244 37.49 8.59 44.45
C GLN A 244 36.73 7.77 43.39
N LYS A 245 35.74 6.97 43.80
CA LYS A 245 34.85 6.26 42.87
C LYS A 245 34.03 7.23 42.02
N ILE A 246 33.33 8.16 42.65
CA ILE A 246 32.50 9.18 41.98
C ILE A 246 33.33 9.95 40.94
N ASP A 247 34.57 10.31 41.26
CA ASP A 247 35.42 11.05 40.32
C ASP A 247 35.91 10.15 39.16
N SER A 248 36.25 8.88 39.42
CA SER A 248 36.55 7.92 38.34
C SER A 248 35.35 7.59 37.45
N GLU A 249 34.13 7.57 38.00
CA GLU A 249 32.88 7.33 37.26
C GLU A 249 32.54 8.54 36.38
N LYS A 250 32.74 9.77 36.87
CA LYS A 250 32.63 11.00 36.05
C LYS A 250 33.58 10.98 34.85
N ASP A 251 34.83 10.59 35.05
CA ASP A 251 35.84 10.55 33.98
C ASP A 251 35.49 9.53 32.88
N VAL A 252 34.85 8.41 33.24
CA VAL A 252 34.33 7.42 32.27
C VAL A 252 33.12 8.00 31.53
N ILE A 253 32.13 8.54 32.26
CA ILE A 253 30.92 9.13 31.67
C ILE A 253 31.26 10.31 30.74
N ALA A 254 32.24 11.14 31.10
CA ALA A 254 32.69 12.26 30.26
C ALA A 254 33.26 11.78 28.92
N LYS A 255 34.10 10.74 28.94
CA LYS A 255 34.68 10.13 27.73
C LYS A 255 33.61 9.42 26.88
N GLU A 256 32.65 8.76 27.52
CA GLU A 256 31.54 8.11 26.81
C GLU A 256 30.61 9.14 26.14
N LEU A 257 30.30 10.25 26.81
CA LEU A 257 29.54 11.36 26.21
C LEU A 257 30.31 12.03 25.06
N GLU A 258 31.64 12.08 25.12
CA GLU A 258 32.48 12.60 24.04
C GLU A 258 32.51 11.65 22.83
N THR A 259 32.64 10.33 23.02
CA THR A 259 32.56 9.38 21.91
C THR A 259 31.17 9.34 21.27
N GLN A 260 30.09 9.37 22.07
CA GLN A 260 28.71 9.46 21.58
C GLN A 260 28.47 10.75 20.76
N ARG A 261 28.99 11.91 21.20
CA ARG A 261 28.92 13.15 20.42
C ARG A 261 29.65 13.04 19.09
N ASN A 262 30.85 12.48 19.09
CA ASN A 262 31.63 12.32 17.86
C ASN A 262 30.96 11.36 16.86
N GLN A 263 30.32 10.30 17.34
CA GLN A 263 29.49 9.39 16.52
C GLN A 263 28.27 10.11 15.93
N LEU A 264 27.57 10.95 16.71
CA LEU A 264 26.44 11.74 16.23
C LEU A 264 26.85 12.77 15.16
N ILE A 265 28.01 13.41 15.31
CA ILE A 265 28.56 14.34 14.31
C ILE A 265 28.89 13.59 13.01
N GLN A 266 29.53 12.42 13.09
CA GLN A 266 29.83 11.58 11.92
C GLN A 266 28.55 11.13 11.20
N ALA A 267 27.55 10.64 11.94
CA ALA A 267 26.26 10.25 11.37
C ALA A 267 25.52 11.42 10.70
N GLN A 268 25.63 12.64 11.27
CA GLN A 268 25.05 13.85 10.66
C GLN A 268 25.79 14.26 9.38
N GLU A 269 27.11 14.15 9.34
CA GLU A 269 27.87 14.38 8.09
C GLU A 269 27.55 13.35 7.01
N GLU A 270 27.38 12.07 7.38
CA GLU A 270 26.98 11.01 6.46
C GLU A 270 25.56 11.23 5.92
N GLN A 271 24.61 11.63 6.77
CA GLN A 271 23.26 12.00 6.35
C GLN A 271 23.30 13.14 5.30
N VAL A 272 24.08 14.20 5.53
CA VAL A 272 24.19 15.33 4.57
C VAL A 272 24.80 14.88 3.24
N LYS A 273 25.78 13.96 3.25
CA LYS A 273 26.35 13.36 2.03
C LYS A 273 25.27 12.58 1.26
N ILE A 274 24.57 11.66 1.94
CA ILE A 274 23.49 10.83 1.37
C ILE A 274 22.35 11.70 0.81
N GLU A 275 21.91 12.74 1.53
CA GLU A 275 20.89 13.67 1.04
C GLU A 275 21.32 14.41 -0.23
N SER A 276 22.60 14.76 -0.35
CA SER A 276 23.14 15.39 -1.57
C SER A 276 23.14 14.44 -2.77
N GLU A 277 23.51 13.16 -2.57
CA GLU A 277 23.52 12.13 -3.60
C GLU A 277 22.09 11.77 -4.05
N VAL A 278 21.19 11.55 -3.09
CA VAL A 278 19.75 11.29 -3.34
C VAL A 278 19.11 12.45 -4.11
N ASN A 279 19.46 13.70 -3.81
CA ASN A 279 18.94 14.85 -4.55
C ASN A 279 19.56 14.96 -5.96
N ALA A 280 20.84 14.62 -6.13
CA ALA A 280 21.45 14.51 -7.46
C ALA A 280 20.82 13.39 -8.31
N GLU A 281 20.45 12.25 -7.70
CA GLU A 281 19.75 11.16 -8.38
C GLU A 281 18.30 11.53 -8.74
N LYS A 282 17.53 12.16 -7.83
CA LYS A 282 16.20 12.72 -8.16
C LYS A 282 16.24 13.64 -9.38
N ILE A 283 17.28 14.49 -9.50
CA ILE A 283 17.45 15.38 -10.66
C ILE A 283 17.77 14.58 -11.95
N LYS A 284 18.58 13.51 -11.88
CA LYS A 284 18.81 12.61 -13.02
C LYS A 284 17.53 11.89 -13.45
N LEU A 285 16.77 11.34 -12.50
CA LEU A 285 15.49 10.66 -12.74
C LEU A 285 14.46 11.60 -13.37
N ALA A 286 14.33 12.84 -12.86
CA ALA A 286 13.45 13.85 -13.44
C ALA A 286 13.81 14.16 -14.91
N LYS A 287 15.10 14.38 -15.21
CA LYS A 287 15.58 14.60 -16.58
C LYS A 287 15.28 13.42 -17.50
N MET A 288 15.54 12.19 -17.05
CA MET A 288 15.22 10.98 -17.83
C MET A 288 13.71 10.82 -18.07
N ALA A 289 12.86 11.19 -17.11
CA ALA A 289 11.41 11.17 -17.28
C ALA A 289 10.94 12.23 -18.30
N GLU A 290 11.52 13.43 -18.29
CA GLU A 290 11.24 14.46 -19.31
C GLU A 290 11.74 14.04 -20.70
N GLU A 291 12.94 13.45 -20.80
CA GLU A 291 13.45 12.91 -22.07
C GLU A 291 12.59 11.75 -22.61
N GLN A 292 12.09 10.86 -21.75
CA GLN A 292 11.16 9.81 -22.20
C GLN A 292 9.84 10.43 -22.69
N LYS A 293 9.33 11.44 -21.98
CA LYS A 293 8.11 12.17 -22.37
C LYS A 293 8.26 12.88 -23.72
N THR A 294 9.38 13.57 -23.98
CA THR A 294 9.61 14.23 -25.27
C THR A 294 9.77 13.23 -26.41
N ARG A 295 10.55 12.15 -26.20
CA ARG A 295 10.69 11.05 -27.18
C ARG A 295 9.35 10.39 -27.53
N LEU A 296 8.46 10.18 -26.55
CA LEU A 296 7.11 9.65 -26.78
C LEU A 296 6.23 10.63 -27.57
N ILE A 297 6.31 11.94 -27.29
CA ILE A 297 5.60 12.97 -28.07
C ILE A 297 6.09 13.02 -29.52
N GLU A 298 7.41 12.89 -29.76
CA GLU A 298 7.95 12.77 -31.12
C GLU A 298 7.50 11.50 -31.83
N GLN A 299 7.50 10.35 -31.15
CA GLN A 299 7.02 9.09 -31.73
C GLN A 299 5.54 9.17 -32.10
N ALA A 300 4.70 9.80 -31.27
CA ALA A 300 3.29 10.03 -31.56
C ALA A 300 3.11 10.89 -32.83
N LYS A 301 3.83 12.02 -32.95
CA LYS A 301 3.81 12.87 -34.15
C LYS A 301 4.25 12.11 -35.42
N ARG A 302 5.33 11.34 -35.34
CA ARG A 302 5.81 10.55 -36.49
C ARG A 302 4.80 9.45 -36.87
N ALA A 303 4.09 8.85 -35.91
CA ALA A 303 3.04 7.88 -36.18
C ALA A 303 1.80 8.52 -36.84
N GLU A 304 1.47 9.75 -36.46
CA GLU A 304 0.42 10.57 -37.10
C GLU A 304 0.80 10.92 -38.55
N GLU A 305 2.01 11.43 -38.79
CA GLU A 305 2.54 11.67 -40.16
C GLU A 305 2.50 10.40 -41.03
N ILE A 306 2.87 9.24 -40.49
CA ILE A 306 2.86 7.96 -41.21
C ILE A 306 1.42 7.54 -41.54
N LYS A 307 0.47 7.79 -40.64
CA LYS A 307 -0.96 7.52 -40.86
C LYS A 307 -1.50 8.42 -41.98
N ASP A 308 -1.19 9.70 -41.96
CA ASP A 308 -1.67 10.65 -42.97
C ASP A 308 -1.10 10.33 -44.35
N LYS A 309 0.22 10.14 -44.46
CA LYS A 309 0.91 9.68 -45.69
C LYS A 309 0.36 8.34 -46.19
N LYS A 310 -0.09 7.44 -45.30
CA LYS A 310 -0.79 6.21 -45.70
C LYS A 310 -2.16 6.50 -46.32
N THR A 311 -2.93 7.48 -45.83
CA THR A 311 -4.20 7.86 -46.47
C THR A 311 -4.00 8.54 -47.83
N GLU A 312 -2.95 9.35 -47.99
CA GLU A 312 -2.57 9.93 -49.29
C GLU A 312 -2.16 8.86 -50.31
N LEU A 313 -1.37 7.88 -49.87
CA LEU A 313 -0.98 6.73 -50.69
C LEU A 313 -2.16 5.80 -51.02
N GLU A 314 -3.23 5.79 -50.21
CA GLU A 314 -4.47 5.08 -50.51
C GLU A 314 -5.38 5.83 -51.49
N LYS A 315 -5.39 7.18 -51.45
CA LYS A 315 -6.09 8.02 -52.45
C LYS A 315 -5.43 7.91 -53.83
N THR A 316 -4.12 8.14 -53.90
CA THR A 316 -3.35 8.08 -55.16
C THR A 316 -3.36 6.71 -55.81
N LYS A 317 -3.52 5.62 -55.03
CA LYS A 317 -3.80 4.28 -55.58
C LYS A 317 -5.16 4.19 -56.26
N LYS A 318 -6.23 4.70 -55.65
CA LYS A 318 -7.58 4.71 -56.24
C LYS A 318 -7.61 5.54 -57.52
N GLU A 319 -6.99 6.72 -57.50
CA GLU A 319 -6.78 7.58 -58.67
C GLU A 319 -6.03 6.83 -59.80
N TYR A 320 -4.97 6.07 -59.46
CA TYR A 320 -4.22 5.27 -60.42
C TYR A 320 -5.02 4.08 -60.99
N ASP A 321 -5.80 3.38 -60.17
CA ASP A 321 -6.69 2.29 -60.60
C ASP A 321 -7.85 2.81 -61.48
N GLU A 322 -8.36 4.01 -61.21
CA GLU A 322 -9.32 4.73 -62.07
C GLU A 322 -8.69 5.11 -63.41
N ILE A 323 -7.46 5.65 -63.42
CA ILE A 323 -6.71 5.97 -64.66
C ILE A 323 -6.45 4.70 -65.48
N ILE A 324 -6.06 3.58 -64.85
CA ILE A 324 -5.92 2.28 -65.54
C ILE A 324 -7.24 1.87 -66.19
N SER A 325 -8.36 2.05 -65.48
CA SER A 325 -9.69 1.70 -65.98
C SER A 325 -10.09 2.54 -67.19
N GLN A 326 -9.86 3.85 -67.15
CA GLN A 326 -10.08 4.78 -68.27
C GLN A 326 -9.19 4.42 -69.47
N VAL A 327 -7.87 4.29 -69.27
CA VAL A 327 -6.89 3.95 -70.31
C VAL A 327 -7.17 2.57 -70.93
N ASN A 328 -7.79 1.64 -70.21
CA ASN A 328 -8.21 0.36 -70.78
C ASN A 328 -9.52 0.46 -71.59
N ALA A 329 -10.47 1.32 -71.19
CA ALA A 329 -11.64 1.64 -72.02
C ALA A 329 -11.22 2.32 -73.34
N GLU A 330 -10.37 3.35 -73.27
CA GLU A 330 -9.80 4.03 -74.44
C GLU A 330 -9.10 3.05 -75.41
N LYS A 331 -8.35 2.06 -74.89
CA LYS A 331 -7.72 1.02 -75.73
C LYS A 331 -8.75 0.17 -76.49
N GLU A 332 -9.91 -0.14 -75.90
CA GLU A 332 -10.97 -0.87 -76.61
C GLU A 332 -11.69 0.02 -77.63
N GLU A 333 -11.90 1.31 -77.34
CA GLU A 333 -12.40 2.27 -78.32
C GLU A 333 -11.43 2.44 -79.51
N ILE A 334 -10.12 2.55 -79.25
CA ILE A 334 -9.09 2.59 -80.28
C ILE A 334 -9.09 1.30 -81.11
N LYS A 335 -9.24 0.11 -80.50
CA LYS A 335 -9.40 -1.16 -81.23
C LYS A 335 -10.67 -1.20 -82.10
N GLN A 336 -11.77 -0.58 -81.66
CA GLN A 336 -12.99 -0.44 -82.46
C GLN A 336 -12.79 0.53 -83.62
N ALA A 337 -12.18 1.71 -83.37
CA ALA A 337 -11.81 2.66 -84.41
C ALA A 337 -10.85 2.06 -85.45
N GLU A 338 -9.92 1.19 -85.04
CA GLU A 338 -9.08 0.42 -85.97
C GLU A 338 -9.85 -0.55 -86.86
N LYS A 339 -10.89 -1.23 -86.35
CA LYS A 339 -11.75 -2.12 -87.15
C LYS A 339 -12.52 -1.31 -88.19
N LEU A 340 -13.20 -0.24 -87.75
CA LEU A 340 -13.90 0.69 -88.63
C LEU A 340 -12.96 1.28 -89.71
N LYS A 341 -11.73 1.65 -89.35
CA LYS A 341 -10.70 2.15 -90.28
C LYS A 341 -10.22 1.09 -91.29
N LYS A 342 -10.30 -0.20 -90.97
CA LYS A 342 -10.03 -1.31 -91.90
C LYS A 342 -11.23 -1.55 -92.83
N GLU A 343 -12.46 -1.48 -92.31
CA GLU A 343 -13.71 -1.60 -93.06
C GLU A 343 -13.91 -0.46 -94.07
N ILE A 344 -13.67 0.80 -93.65
CA ILE A 344 -13.69 1.97 -94.53
C ILE A 344 -12.72 1.78 -95.70
N LYS A 345 -11.49 1.30 -95.45
CA LYS A 345 -10.50 0.99 -96.50
C LYS A 345 -10.91 -0.14 -97.45
N ILE A 346 -11.86 -0.99 -97.07
CA ILE A 346 -12.46 -2.00 -97.97
C ILE A 346 -13.55 -1.33 -98.82
N MET A 347 -14.46 -0.58 -98.19
CA MET A 347 -15.50 0.18 -98.88
C MET A 347 -14.93 1.18 -99.90
N GLU A 348 -13.85 1.89 -99.56
CA GLU A 348 -13.10 2.76 -100.47
C GLU A 348 -12.57 2.01 -101.70
N LYS A 349 -12.02 0.81 -101.51
CA LYS A 349 -11.50 -0.01 -102.63
C LYS A 349 -12.63 -0.47 -103.55
N ASP A 350 -13.76 -0.89 -102.99
CA ASP A 350 -14.89 -1.39 -103.76
C ASP A 350 -15.67 -0.26 -104.44
N LEU A 351 -15.78 0.90 -103.81
CA LEU A 351 -16.24 2.13 -104.46
C LEU A 351 -15.32 2.50 -105.64
N ASN A 352 -14.00 2.41 -105.48
CA ASN A 352 -13.04 2.64 -106.56
C ASN A 352 -13.14 1.61 -107.69
N LYS A 353 -13.46 0.33 -107.42
CA LYS A 353 -13.81 -0.66 -108.46
C LYS A 353 -15.06 -0.23 -109.21
N SER A 354 -16.15 0.08 -108.48
CA SER A 354 -17.43 0.52 -109.04
C SER A 354 -17.31 1.79 -109.88
N VAL A 355 -16.46 2.75 -109.49
CA VAL A 355 -16.17 3.96 -110.28
C VAL A 355 -15.41 3.61 -111.56
N LYS A 356 -14.38 2.75 -111.50
CA LYS A 356 -13.67 2.26 -112.69
C LYS A 356 -14.58 1.51 -113.66
N GLU A 357 -15.53 0.74 -113.15
CA GLU A 357 -16.54 0.04 -113.95
C GLU A 357 -17.56 0.99 -114.57
N ARG A 358 -18.11 1.94 -113.80
CA ARG A 358 -18.97 3.01 -114.34
C ARG A 358 -18.25 3.84 -115.42
N LEU A 359 -16.94 4.08 -115.29
CA LEU A 359 -16.13 4.72 -116.33
C LEU A 359 -15.95 3.83 -117.59
N LYS A 360 -15.78 2.50 -117.45
CA LYS A 360 -15.79 1.57 -118.60
C LYS A 360 -17.14 1.60 -119.32
N VAL A 361 -18.24 1.47 -118.56
CA VAL A 361 -19.61 1.49 -119.09
C VAL A 361 -19.92 2.83 -119.77
N SER A 362 -19.53 3.96 -119.17
CA SER A 362 -19.67 5.30 -119.78
C SER A 362 -18.92 5.41 -121.11
N LYS A 363 -17.68 4.89 -121.19
CA LYS A 363 -16.92 4.81 -122.46
C LYS A 363 -17.59 3.94 -123.53
N ILE A 364 -18.24 2.84 -123.13
CA ILE A 364 -19.04 2.00 -124.04
C ILE A 364 -20.27 2.78 -124.52
N ILE A 365 -21.05 3.38 -123.62
CA ILE A 365 -22.24 4.19 -123.95
C ILE A 365 -21.89 5.34 -124.91
N LEU A 366 -20.73 5.99 -124.74
CA LEU A 366 -20.27 7.03 -125.67
C LEU A 366 -20.02 6.48 -127.08
N LYS A 367 -19.31 5.34 -127.22
CA LYS A 367 -19.14 4.66 -128.51
C LYS A 367 -20.47 4.22 -129.13
N GLU A 368 -21.38 3.69 -128.31
CA GLU A 368 -22.70 3.27 -128.76
C GLU A 368 -23.52 4.47 -129.27
N LYS A 369 -23.45 5.60 -128.58
CA LYS A 369 -24.10 6.86 -128.97
C LYS A 369 -23.54 7.41 -130.29
N GLU A 370 -22.25 7.27 -130.56
CA GLU A 370 -21.66 7.60 -131.86
C GLU A 370 -22.07 6.61 -132.97
N ASN A 371 -22.11 5.31 -132.67
CA ASN A 371 -22.61 4.29 -133.59
C ASN A 371 -24.08 4.53 -133.97
N ILE A 372 -24.94 4.87 -133.01
CA ILE A 372 -26.35 5.24 -133.24
C ILE A 372 -26.45 6.53 -134.07
N LYS A 373 -25.63 7.55 -133.77
CA LYS A 373 -25.54 8.80 -134.56
C LYS A 373 -25.09 8.56 -136.00
N ASN A 374 -24.25 7.55 -136.23
CA ASN A 374 -23.81 7.14 -137.57
C ASN A 374 -24.82 6.24 -138.29
N LYS A 375 -25.54 5.35 -137.59
CA LYS A 375 -26.68 4.59 -138.14
C LYS A 375 -27.81 5.52 -138.58
N THR A 376 -28.26 6.45 -137.73
CA THR A 376 -29.30 7.43 -138.09
C THR A 376 -28.90 8.37 -139.23
N LYS A 377 -27.60 8.66 -139.42
CA LYS A 377 -27.11 9.33 -140.65
C LYS A 377 -27.30 8.44 -141.89
N LYS A 378 -26.94 7.15 -141.83
CA LYS A 378 -27.14 6.20 -142.94
C LYS A 378 -28.63 6.01 -143.26
N GLU A 379 -29.47 5.78 -142.26
CA GLU A 379 -30.93 5.66 -142.42
C GLU A 379 -31.55 6.91 -143.06
N LYS A 380 -31.11 8.11 -142.69
CA LYS A 380 -31.56 9.36 -143.34
C LYS A 380 -31.12 9.48 -144.81
N ILE A 381 -30.05 8.81 -145.23
CA ILE A 381 -29.64 8.70 -146.64
C ILE A 381 -30.47 7.61 -147.35
N GLU A 382 -30.71 6.49 -146.68
CA GLU A 382 -31.49 5.35 -147.18
C GLU A 382 -32.96 5.72 -147.42
N ALA A 383 -33.59 6.40 -146.45
CA ALA A 383 -34.94 6.93 -146.57
C ALA A 383 -35.06 7.91 -147.75
N LYS A 384 -34.05 8.77 -147.97
CA LYS A 384 -33.99 9.65 -149.16
C LYS A 384 -33.83 8.88 -150.49
N LYS A 385 -33.20 7.69 -150.49
CA LYS A 385 -33.22 6.79 -151.66
C LYS A 385 -34.60 6.18 -151.88
N GLN A 386 -35.24 5.66 -150.82
CA GLN A 386 -36.59 5.08 -150.89
C GLN A 386 -37.64 6.13 -151.33
N GLU A 387 -37.53 7.37 -150.87
CA GLU A 387 -38.39 8.49 -151.29
C GLU A 387 -38.25 8.78 -152.79
N LYS A 388 -37.02 8.77 -153.33
CA LYS A 388 -36.78 8.87 -154.78
C LYS A 388 -37.37 7.69 -155.55
N ALA A 389 -37.23 6.46 -155.04
CA ALA A 389 -37.81 5.27 -155.66
C ALA A 389 -39.35 5.32 -155.71
N LYS A 390 -40.02 5.72 -154.62
CA LYS A 390 -41.48 5.95 -154.61
C LYS A 390 -41.90 7.00 -155.64
N LYS A 391 -41.12 8.07 -155.81
CA LYS A 391 -41.34 9.11 -156.85
C LYS A 391 -41.05 8.63 -158.29
N GLN A 392 -40.39 7.48 -158.48
CA GLN A 392 -40.31 6.79 -159.78
C GLN A 392 -41.53 5.89 -160.02
N ILE A 393 -41.92 5.07 -159.03
CA ILE A 393 -43.09 4.17 -159.13
C ILE A 393 -44.35 4.95 -159.52
N ILE A 394 -44.62 6.09 -158.88
CA ILE A 394 -45.78 6.96 -159.19
C ILE A 394 -45.76 7.50 -160.64
N LYS A 395 -44.59 7.60 -161.29
CA LYS A 395 -44.48 7.97 -162.71
C LYS A 395 -44.73 6.78 -163.64
N GLU A 396 -44.49 5.55 -163.18
CA GLU A 396 -44.70 4.33 -163.93
C GLU A 396 -46.16 3.86 -163.86
N GLU A 397 -46.80 3.99 -162.70
CA GLU A 397 -48.26 3.82 -162.53
C GLU A 397 -49.03 4.71 -163.52
N LYS A 398 -48.66 6.00 -163.63
CA LYS A 398 -49.27 6.93 -164.60
C LYS A 398 -49.02 6.55 -166.07
N LYS A 399 -47.92 5.87 -166.39
CA LYS A 399 -47.70 5.29 -167.74
C LYS A 399 -48.58 4.05 -167.95
N PHE A 400 -48.70 3.20 -166.93
CA PHE A 400 -49.52 1.99 -166.97
C PHE A 400 -51.00 2.30 -167.18
N GLU A 401 -51.54 3.30 -166.47
CA GLU A 401 -52.93 3.74 -166.62
C GLU A 401 -53.24 4.22 -168.06
N ILE A 402 -52.30 4.93 -168.70
CA ILE A 402 -52.41 5.35 -170.10
C ILE A 402 -52.40 4.14 -171.05
N LEU A 403 -51.63 3.09 -170.74
CA LEU A 403 -51.61 1.84 -171.51
C LEU A 403 -52.91 1.03 -171.34
N GLU A 404 -53.47 0.98 -170.12
CA GLU A 404 -54.74 0.30 -169.87
C GLU A 404 -55.91 0.97 -170.61
N ARG A 405 -55.96 2.31 -170.58
CA ARG A 405 -56.92 3.12 -171.38
C ARG A 405 -56.76 2.91 -172.89
N LYS A 406 -55.55 2.60 -173.39
CA LYS A 406 -55.33 2.19 -174.79
C LYS A 406 -55.83 0.76 -175.05
N ARG A 407 -55.64 -0.17 -174.12
CA ARG A 407 -56.05 -1.59 -174.27
C ARG A 407 -57.57 -1.73 -174.41
N LYS A 408 -58.34 -1.07 -173.55
CA LYS A 408 -59.82 -1.08 -173.60
C LYS A 408 -60.38 -0.65 -174.97
N LYS A 409 -59.77 0.37 -175.61
CA LYS A 409 -60.11 0.84 -176.97
C LYS A 409 -59.73 -0.13 -178.11
N ILE A 410 -58.90 -1.13 -177.84
CA ILE A 410 -58.58 -2.20 -178.80
C ILE A 410 -59.61 -3.32 -178.68
N ASP A 411 -60.00 -3.70 -177.47
CA ASP A 411 -60.97 -4.78 -177.22
C ASP A 411 -62.36 -4.47 -177.79
N GLU A 412 -62.81 -3.21 -177.73
CA GLU A 412 -64.05 -2.75 -178.40
C GLU A 412 -64.01 -2.90 -179.93
N LYS A 413 -62.84 -2.65 -180.55
CA LYS A 413 -62.61 -2.84 -181.99
C LYS A 413 -62.55 -4.32 -182.39
N ILE A 414 -62.19 -5.21 -181.47
CA ILE A 414 -62.24 -6.67 -181.69
C ILE A 414 -63.69 -7.16 -181.59
N LYS A 415 -64.44 -6.72 -180.56
CA LYS A 415 -65.85 -7.09 -180.34
C LYS A 415 -66.72 -6.77 -181.56
N THR A 416 -66.59 -5.56 -182.10
CA THR A 416 -67.34 -5.08 -183.28
C THR A 416 -66.96 -5.77 -184.59
N LYS A 417 -65.72 -6.25 -184.75
CA LYS A 417 -65.32 -7.08 -185.91
C LYS A 417 -65.93 -8.48 -185.86
N ASN A 418 -65.92 -9.13 -184.70
CA ASN A 418 -66.42 -10.50 -184.54
C ASN A 418 -67.95 -10.62 -184.78
N GLN A 419 -68.71 -9.57 -184.45
CA GLN A 419 -70.17 -9.54 -184.69
C GLN A 419 -70.50 -9.56 -186.20
N LYS A 420 -69.81 -8.74 -187.00
CA LYS A 420 -69.95 -8.70 -188.47
C LYS A 420 -69.50 -9.99 -189.18
N LEU A 421 -68.68 -10.83 -188.52
CA LEU A 421 -68.27 -12.14 -189.03
C LEU A 421 -69.40 -13.17 -188.91
N LYS A 422 -70.13 -13.20 -187.79
CA LYS A 422 -71.27 -14.12 -187.57
C LYS A 422 -72.41 -13.85 -188.55
N GLU A 423 -72.69 -12.58 -188.86
CA GLU A 423 -73.72 -12.19 -189.84
C GLU A 423 -73.41 -12.69 -191.27
N LYS A 424 -72.14 -12.74 -191.67
CA LYS A 424 -71.74 -13.31 -192.97
C LYS A 424 -71.94 -14.83 -193.03
N GLN A 425 -71.58 -15.54 -191.96
CA GLN A 425 -71.78 -17.00 -191.87
C GLN A 425 -73.27 -17.39 -191.93
N ALA A 426 -74.15 -16.58 -191.32
CA ALA A 426 -75.59 -16.80 -191.35
C ALA A 426 -76.23 -16.65 -192.75
N LYS A 427 -75.61 -15.91 -193.68
CA LYS A 427 -76.07 -15.78 -195.06
C LYS A 427 -75.70 -17.00 -195.92
N ILE A 428 -74.43 -17.43 -195.85
CA ILE A 428 -73.92 -18.60 -196.59
C ILE A 428 -74.76 -19.85 -196.28
N LYS A 429 -75.14 -20.06 -195.00
CA LYS A 429 -75.94 -21.21 -194.59
C LYS A 429 -77.33 -21.27 -195.27
N LYS A 430 -77.92 -20.13 -195.66
CA LYS A 430 -79.20 -20.07 -196.39
C LYS A 430 -79.09 -20.22 -197.92
N GLU A 431 -77.89 -20.20 -198.47
CA GLU A 431 -77.66 -20.45 -199.91
C GLU A 431 -77.38 -21.94 -200.19
N ILE A 432 -76.77 -22.65 -199.24
CA ILE A 432 -76.54 -24.11 -199.31
C ILE A 432 -77.88 -24.86 -199.32
N ASP A 433 -78.77 -24.57 -198.36
CA ASP A 433 -80.14 -25.13 -198.27
C ASP A 433 -80.99 -24.92 -199.55
N LYS A 434 -80.64 -23.94 -200.39
CA LYS A 434 -81.30 -23.67 -201.68
C LYS A 434 -80.67 -24.40 -202.87
N LYS A 435 -79.39 -24.78 -202.82
CA LYS A 435 -78.72 -25.47 -203.93
C LYS A 435 -78.92 -26.98 -203.89
N GLU A 436 -78.95 -27.60 -202.70
CA GLU A 436 -79.09 -29.06 -202.58
C GLU A 436 -80.47 -29.56 -203.06
N LYS A 437 -81.54 -28.76 -202.89
CA LYS A 437 -82.87 -29.06 -203.43
C LYS A 437 -82.94 -29.10 -204.96
N ASN A 438 -81.96 -28.54 -205.68
CA ASN A 438 -81.94 -28.52 -207.15
C ASN A 438 -81.11 -29.65 -207.79
N LEU A 439 -80.39 -30.46 -207.01
CA LEU A 439 -79.58 -31.58 -207.53
C LEU A 439 -80.33 -32.93 -207.57
N LYS A 440 -81.67 -32.91 -207.47
CA LYS A 440 -82.55 -34.01 -207.90
C LYS A 440 -83.12 -33.76 -209.30
N LYS A 441 -82.27 -33.75 -210.34
CA LYS A 441 -82.58 -33.98 -211.77
C LYS A 441 -81.36 -33.73 -212.67
N ILE A 442 -80.63 -34.80 -213.00
CA ILE A 442 -79.95 -35.14 -214.29
C ILE A 442 -78.92 -36.22 -213.98
N GLU A 443 -79.40 -37.47 -213.97
CA GLU A 443 -78.64 -38.67 -214.36
C GLU A 443 -79.64 -39.83 -214.51
N GLN A 444 -79.44 -40.70 -215.49
CA GLN A 444 -80.18 -41.96 -215.68
C GLN A 444 -79.23 -43.04 -216.21
N LYS A 445 -79.56 -44.31 -215.95
CA LYS A 445 -79.37 -45.51 -216.81
C LYS A 445 -78.23 -45.41 -217.85
N LYS A 446 -77.21 -46.29 -217.92
CA LYS A 446 -76.95 -47.67 -217.43
C LYS A 446 -75.49 -48.01 -217.84
N SER A 447 -74.75 -49.03 -217.37
CA SER A 447 -74.80 -49.85 -216.14
C SER A 447 -73.70 -50.95 -216.19
N SER A 448 -72.80 -51.07 -215.20
CA SER A 448 -71.99 -52.28 -214.98
C SER A 448 -71.11 -52.22 -213.72
N LYS A 449 -70.69 -53.34 -213.11
CA LYS A 449 -71.51 -54.29 -212.31
C LYS A 449 -70.59 -55.13 -211.39
N LYS A 450 -70.96 -55.25 -210.10
CA LYS A 450 -70.22 -55.96 -209.03
C LYS A 450 -68.89 -55.29 -208.62
N LYS A 451 -68.39 -55.47 -207.39
CA LYS A 451 -68.97 -56.21 -206.25
C LYS A 451 -69.05 -55.32 -205.02
#